data_AF-A0ABD0RMY7-F1
#
_entry.id   AF-A0ABD0RMY7-F1
#
_cell.length_a   1.000
_cell.length_b   1.000
_cell.length_c   1.000
_cell.angle_alpha   90.00
_cell.angle_beta   90.00
_cell.angle_gamma   90.00
#
_symmetry.space_group_name_H-M   'P 1'
#
loop_
_entity.id
_entity.type
_entity.pdbx_description
1 polymer ?
#
loop_
_entity_poly.entity_id
_entity_poly.type
_entity_poly.pdbx_seq_one_letter_code
_entity_poly.pdbx_strand_id
1 'polypeptide(L)' 'ICTPDLVVFLACSNQRLKERLEKRAEQQGRPDDNPKAIDRRLTNFKQNAIPLVKYFQEKGLIVT' A
#
# COMPACT_ATOMS: atom_id res chain seq x y z
N ILE A 1 17.76 -17.70 2.09
CA ILE A 1 16.77 -16.77 1.50
C ILE A 1 15.94 -17.59 0.50
N CYS A 2 14.62 -17.67 0.67
CA CYS A 2 13.73 -18.41 -0.25
C CYS A 2 13.06 -17.45 -1.26
N THR A 3 12.70 -17.97 -2.43
CA THR A 3 11.98 -17.23 -3.47
C THR A 3 10.48 -17.53 -3.34
N PRO A 4 9.60 -16.51 -3.34
CA PRO A 4 8.16 -16.75 -3.33
C PRO A 4 7.70 -17.31 -4.69
N ASP A 5 6.68 -18.18 -4.68
CA ASP A 5 6.06 -18.69 -5.92
C ASP A 5 5.27 -17.60 -6.65
N LEU A 6 4.66 -16.66 -5.91
CA LEU A 6 3.85 -15.57 -6.44
C LEU A 6 3.82 -14.38 -5.48
N VAL A 7 3.80 -13.17 -6.04
CA VAL A 7 3.57 -11.90 -5.35
C VAL A 7 2.28 -11.27 -5.89
N VAL A 8 1.37 -10.88 -4.99
CA VAL A 8 0.11 -10.21 -5.35
C VAL A 8 0.19 -8.74 -4.95
N PHE A 9 0.09 -7.84 -5.93
CA PHE A 9 0.10 -6.39 -5.71
C PHE A 9 -1.29 -5.80 -5.87
N LEU A 10 -2.00 -5.62 -4.76
CA LEU A 10 -3.34 -5.04 -4.78
C LEU A 10 -3.30 -3.54 -5.13
N ALA A 11 -3.52 -3.21 -6.39
CA ALA A 11 -3.53 -1.83 -6.86
C ALA A 11 -4.83 -1.10 -6.51
N CYS A 12 -4.69 0.13 -6.01
CA CYS A 12 -5.80 1.03 -5.70
C CYS A 12 -5.31 2.47 -5.82
N SER A 13 -6.18 3.38 -6.27
CA SER A 13 -5.80 4.80 -6.33
C SER A 13 -5.55 5.37 -4.93
N ASN A 14 -4.56 6.27 -4.81
CA ASN A 14 -4.26 6.94 -3.54
C ASN A 14 -5.49 7.67 -2.97
N GLN A 15 -6.30 8.27 -3.84
CA GLN A 15 -7.55 8.93 -3.45
C GLN A 15 -8.50 7.93 -2.77
N ARG A 16 -8.71 6.76 -3.36
CA ARG A 16 -9.61 5.74 -2.79
C ARG A 16 -9.07 5.12 -1.51
N LEU A 17 -7.75 4.96 -1.40
CA LEU A 17 -7.11 4.49 -0.16
C LEU A 17 -7.29 5.52 0.96
N LYS A 18 -7.10 6.81 0.66
CA LYS A 18 -7.30 7.92 1.62
C LYS A 18 -8.73 7.95 2.15
N GLU A 19 -9.73 7.94 1.26
CA GLU A 19 -11.15 7.89 1.65
C GLU A 19 -11.48 6.71 2.57
N ARG A 20 -10.92 5.52 2.31
CA ARG A 20 -11.15 4.33 3.13
C ARG A 20 -10.53 4.48 4.52
N LEU A 21 -9.34 5.08 4.60
CA LEU A 21 -8.65 5.30 5.87
C LEU A 21 -9.36 6.37 6.71
N GLU A 22 -9.85 7.44 6.08
CA GLU A 22 -10.64 8.49 6.73
C GLU A 22 -11.96 7.92 7.28
N LYS A 23 -12.73 7.18 6.48
CA LYS A 23 -13.94 6.49 6.95
C LYS A 23 -13.68 5.54 8.12
N ARG A 24 -12.55 4.85 8.09
CA ARG A 24 -12.16 3.93 9.18
C ARG A 24 -11.80 4.69 10.46
N ALA A 25 -11.16 5.85 10.36
CA ALA A 25 -10.88 6.72 11.49
C ALA A 25 -12.18 7.18 12.16
N GLU A 26 -13.16 7.62 11.37
CA GLU A 26 -14.47 8.06 11.84
C GLU A 26 -15.27 6.94 12.52
N GLN A 27 -15.30 5.74 11.92
CA GLN A 27 -16.14 4.64 12.39
C GLN A 27 -15.55 3.88 13.58
N GLN A 28 -14.22 3.74 13.63
CA GLN A 28 -13.54 2.85 14.59
C GLN A 28 -12.77 3.63 15.65
N GLY A 29 -12.70 4.97 15.56
CA GLY A 29 -12.00 5.82 16.53
C GLY A 29 -10.51 5.51 16.62
N ARG A 30 -9.88 5.04 15.54
CA ARG A 30 -8.46 4.64 15.55
C ARG A 30 -7.56 5.88 15.68
N PRO A 31 -6.81 6.04 16.79
CA PRO A 31 -6.03 7.26 17.04
C PRO A 31 -4.84 7.43 16.07
N ASP A 32 -4.40 6.34 15.43
CA ASP A 32 -3.31 6.32 14.46
C ASP A 32 -3.75 6.66 13.02
N ASP A 33 -5.05 6.82 12.76
CA ASP A 33 -5.61 7.20 11.46
C ASP A 33 -5.95 8.70 11.42
N ASN A 34 -4.96 9.56 11.71
CA ASN A 34 -5.08 11.01 11.52
C ASN A 34 -4.57 11.45 10.12
N PRO A 35 -4.98 12.61 9.59
CA PRO A 35 -4.64 13.04 8.23
C PRO A 35 -3.14 13.01 7.92
N LYS A 36 -2.31 13.50 8.87
CA LYS A 36 -0.85 13.50 8.73
C LYS A 36 -0.27 12.08 8.67
N ALA A 37 -0.79 11.17 9.48
CA ALA A 37 -0.38 9.77 9.46
C ALA A 37 -0.81 9.07 8.16
N ILE A 38 -2.02 9.33 7.67
CA ILE A 38 -2.55 8.77 6.42
C ILE A 38 -1.68 9.19 5.22
N ASP A 39 -1.43 10.50 5.05
CA ASP A 39 -0.63 10.99 3.94
C ASP A 39 0.81 10.46 3.98
N ARG A 40 1.42 10.39 5.18
CA ARG A 40 2.76 9.80 5.37
C ARG A 40 2.78 8.32 5.01
N ARG A 41 1.78 7.54 5.44
CA ARG A 41 1.68 6.10 5.15
C ARG A 41 1.56 5.85 3.65
N LEU A 42 0.70 6.59 2.96
CA LEU A 42 0.52 6.45 1.51
C LEU A 42 1.78 6.83 0.74
N THR A 43 2.46 7.91 1.16
CA THR A 43 3.73 8.35 0.55
C THR A 43 4.82 7.29 0.73
N ASN A 44 5.03 6.81 1.96
CA ASN A 44 6.04 5.81 2.27
C ASN A 44 5.76 4.48 1.55
N PHE A 45 4.49 4.04 1.52
CA PHE A 45 4.11 2.83 0.79
C PHE A 45 4.46 2.96 -0.69
N LYS A 46 4.09 4.06 -1.35
CA LYS A 46 4.40 4.26 -2.77
C LYS A 46 5.91 4.26 -3.03
N GLN A 47 6.69 4.99 -2.22
CA GLN A 47 8.15 5.06 -2.37
C GLN A 47 8.81 3.69 -2.22
N ASN A 48 8.39 2.89 -1.25
CA ASN A 48 8.98 1.59 -0.96
C ASN A 48 8.45 0.48 -1.89
N ALA A 49 7.21 0.58 -2.36
CA ALA A 49 6.60 -0.43 -3.22
C ALA A 49 7.13 -0.37 -4.65
N ILE A 50 7.43 0.82 -5.20
CA ILE A 50 7.95 0.98 -6.57
C ILE A 50 9.16 0.06 -6.86
N PRO A 51 10.25 0.07 -6.06
CA PRO A 51 11.40 -0.79 -6.34
C PRO A 51 11.08 -2.29 -6.19
N LEU A 52 10.18 -2.66 -5.27
CA LEU A 52 9.76 -4.06 -5.08
C LEU A 52 8.91 -4.56 -6.24
N VAL A 53 7.96 -3.75 -6.70
CA VAL A 53 7.12 -4.04 -7.86
C VAL A 53 8.01 -4.25 -9.09
N LYS A 54 8.94 -3.33 -9.35
CA LYS A 54 9.90 -3.47 -10.45
C LYS A 54 10.70 -4.77 -10.35
N TYR A 55 11.25 -5.07 -9.18
CA TYR A 55 12.05 -6.29 -8.95
C TYR A 55 11.27 -7.58 -9.24
N PHE A 56 10.02 -7.69 -8.78
CA PHE A 56 9.22 -8.88 -9.02
C PHE A 56 8.59 -8.92 -10.43
N GLN A 57 8.38 -7.76 -11.08
CA GLN A 57 8.01 -7.67 -12.49
C GLN A 57 9.10 -8.24 -13.38
N GLU A 58 10.37 -7.85 -13.15
CA GLU A 58 11.53 -8.36 -13.89
C GLU A 58 11.71 -9.88 -13.74
N LYS A 59 11.23 -10.45 -12.62
CA LYS A 59 11.25 -11.90 -12.37
C LYS A 59 10.03 -12.65 -12.89
N GLY A 60 9.00 -11.96 -13.38
CA GLY A 60 7.73 -12.59 -13.78
C GLY A 60 6.97 -13.23 -12.61
N LEU A 61 7.20 -12.77 -11.38
CA LEU A 61 6.63 -13.35 -10.16
C LEU A 61 5.49 -12.53 -9.56
N ILE A 62 5.04 -11.45 -10.23
CA ILE A 62 4.04 -10.53 -9.68
C ILE A 62 2.80 -10.43 -10.56
N VAL A 63 1.64 -10.42 -9.91
CA VAL A 63 0.33 -10.12 -10.49
C VAL A 63 -0.25 -8.91 -9.78
N THR A 64 -1.05 -8.10 -10.49
CA THR A 64 -1.66 -6.85 -9.99
C THR A 64 -3.17 -6.93 -10.07
#